data_AF-A0A4Z0BGL5-F1
#
_entry.id   AF-A0A4Z0BGL5-F1
#
_cell.length_a   1.000
_cell.length_b   1.000
_cell.length_c   1.000
_cell.angle_alpha   90.00
_cell.angle_beta   90.00
_cell.angle_gamma   90.00
#
_symmetry.space_group_name_H-M   'P 1'
#
loop_
_entity.id
_entity.type
_entity.pdbx_description
1 polymer ?
#
loop_
_entity_poly.entity_id
_entity_poly.type
_entity_poly.pdbx_seq_one_letter_code
_entity_poly.pdbx_strand_id
1 'polypeptide(L)'
;MTRTRSDTARFDAPLWRGFACTGVLLIAAQLVLAWHAQRMLMVTGLAVFVLAGLAAAWVPSRLPSLLRLLLVLAALLNAAGGFFRWFDNVPWFDELAHGYTGFAGLAAIGFLYARVDVLRRDSLVGWCAAMGLALGVGWEVLEGMAGPLGLVDTLSDLVMDVLGAALGGAFARHVLQAVAPDGA
;
A
#
# COMPACT_ATOMS: atom_id res chain seq x y z
N MET A 1 -17.86 26.33 -7.10
CA MET A 1 -18.40 24.95 -7.11
C MET A 1 -18.48 24.46 -5.67
N THR A 2 -19.69 24.43 -5.09
CA THR A 2 -19.97 23.89 -3.75
C THR A 2 -19.98 22.37 -3.82
N ARG A 3 -18.89 21.70 -3.41
CA ARG A 3 -18.88 20.23 -3.28
C ARG A 3 -19.65 19.80 -2.02
N THR A 4 -20.52 18.82 -2.20
CA THR A 4 -21.49 18.36 -1.20
C THR A 4 -20.87 17.35 -0.23
N ARG A 5 -21.43 17.27 0.98
CA ARG A 5 -21.16 16.28 2.06
C ARG A 5 -21.09 14.80 1.59
N SER A 6 -21.55 14.52 0.36
CA SER A 6 -21.49 13.23 -0.33
C SER A 6 -20.06 12.75 -0.61
N ASP A 7 -19.14 13.64 -0.93
CA ASP A 7 -17.81 13.24 -1.42
C ASP A 7 -16.96 12.69 -0.26
N THR A 8 -17.05 13.33 0.91
CA THR A 8 -16.43 12.83 2.14
C THR A 8 -17.04 11.49 2.57
N ALA A 9 -18.36 11.35 2.47
CA ALA A 9 -19.06 10.11 2.79
C ALA A 9 -18.65 8.94 1.87
N ARG A 10 -18.24 9.22 0.62
CA ARG A 10 -17.75 8.19 -0.31
C ARG A 10 -16.43 7.58 0.14
N PHE A 11 -15.46 8.38 0.58
CA PHE A 11 -14.13 7.89 0.98
C PHE A 11 -14.12 7.24 2.36
N ASP A 12 -15.06 7.62 3.22
CA ASP A 12 -15.24 7.10 4.57
C ASP A 12 -16.41 6.12 4.73
N ALA A 13 -16.92 5.56 3.63
CA ALA A 13 -18.06 4.66 3.68
C ALA A 13 -17.79 3.44 4.60
N PRO A 14 -18.76 3.02 5.44
CA PRO A 14 -18.62 1.83 6.29
C PRO A 14 -18.32 0.55 5.51
N LEU A 15 -18.80 0.47 4.27
CA LEU A 15 -18.55 -0.65 3.37
C LEU A 15 -17.05 -0.93 3.17
N TRP A 16 -16.23 0.11 2.97
CA TRP A 16 -14.78 -0.06 2.80
C TRP A 16 -14.12 -0.62 4.05
N ARG A 17 -14.59 -0.20 5.23
CA ARG A 17 -14.12 -0.75 6.50
C ARG A 17 -14.50 -2.22 6.64
N GLY A 18 -15.71 -2.59 6.24
CA GLY A 18 -16.15 -3.99 6.17
C GLY A 18 -15.20 -4.84 5.32
N PHE A 19 -14.93 -4.39 4.09
CA PHE A 19 -13.99 -5.09 3.20
C PHE A 19 -12.56 -5.14 3.74
N ALA A 20 -12.07 -4.05 4.34
CA ALA A 20 -10.74 -4.04 4.95
C ALA A 20 -10.64 -5.07 6.10
N CYS A 21 -11.66 -5.15 6.96
CA CYS A 21 -11.72 -6.16 8.03
C CYS A 21 -11.74 -7.58 7.46
N THR A 22 -12.56 -7.83 6.44
CA THR A 22 -12.58 -9.13 5.74
C THR A 22 -11.20 -9.47 5.17
N GLY A 23 -10.52 -8.51 4.55
CA GLY A 23 -9.18 -8.73 4.02
C GLY A 23 -8.15 -9.06 5.09
N VAL A 24 -8.18 -8.38 6.25
CA VAL A 24 -7.31 -8.74 7.40
C VAL A 24 -7.57 -10.17 7.88
N LEU A 25 -8.84 -10.60 7.93
CA LEU A 25 -9.18 -11.99 8.27
C LEU A 25 -8.63 -12.98 7.24
N LEU A 26 -8.65 -12.64 5.94
CA LEU A 26 -8.06 -13.47 4.89
C LEU A 26 -6.53 -13.58 5.02
N ILE A 27 -5.83 -12.49 5.38
CA ILE A 27 -4.38 -12.53 5.66
C ILE A 27 -4.12 -13.42 6.89
N ALA A 28 -4.92 -13.30 7.95
CA ALA A 28 -4.80 -14.16 9.13
C ALA A 28 -5.04 -15.65 8.81
N ALA A 29 -6.00 -15.96 7.93
CA ALA A 29 -6.20 -17.32 7.46
C ALA A 29 -4.98 -17.84 6.68
N GLN A 30 -4.40 -17.03 5.79
CA GLN A 30 -3.15 -17.39 5.10
C GLN A 30 -1.99 -17.60 6.07
N LEU A 31 -1.91 -16.83 7.17
CA LEU A 31 -0.89 -17.01 8.20
C LEU A 31 -0.97 -18.39 8.85
N VAL A 32 -2.18 -18.82 9.20
CA VAL A 32 -2.42 -20.15 9.77
C VAL A 32 -2.04 -21.25 8.77
N LEU A 33 -2.39 -21.09 7.49
CA LEU A 33 -2.02 -22.04 6.45
C LEU A 33 -0.50 -22.11 6.23
N ALA A 34 0.19 -20.96 6.21
CA ALA A 34 1.64 -20.88 6.08
C ALA A 34 2.36 -21.52 7.28
N TRP A 35 1.83 -21.32 8.49
CA TRP A 35 2.32 -21.96 9.71
C TRP A 35 2.20 -23.48 9.62
N HIS A 36 1.02 -23.98 9.22
CA HIS A 36 0.79 -25.41 9.05
C HIS A 36 1.71 -26.01 7.96
N ALA A 37 1.97 -25.27 6.89
CA ALA A 37 2.89 -25.64 5.82
C ALA A 37 4.38 -25.47 6.19
N GLN A 38 4.71 -25.08 7.43
CA GLN A 38 6.07 -24.85 7.93
C GLN A 38 6.87 -23.80 7.13
N ARG A 39 6.19 -22.85 6.49
CA ARG A 39 6.81 -21.76 5.70
C ARG A 39 7.12 -20.56 6.59
N MET A 40 8.13 -20.68 7.46
CA MET A 40 8.40 -19.71 8.53
C MET A 40 8.69 -18.28 8.05
N LEU A 41 9.38 -18.11 6.92
CA LEU A 41 9.60 -16.78 6.33
C LEU A 41 8.26 -16.09 5.99
N MET A 42 7.34 -16.86 5.40
CA MET A 42 6.01 -16.37 5.04
C MET A 42 5.16 -16.08 6.28
N VAL A 43 5.24 -16.91 7.32
CA VAL A 43 4.58 -16.65 8.61
C VAL A 43 5.00 -15.28 9.14
N THR A 44 6.30 -14.99 9.17
CA THR A 44 6.81 -13.72 9.69
C THR A 44 6.29 -12.53 8.89
N GLY A 45 6.36 -12.60 7.56
CA GLY A 45 5.83 -11.54 6.69
C GLY A 45 4.32 -11.31 6.88
N LEU A 46 3.54 -12.39 6.89
CA LEU A 46 2.09 -12.33 7.13
C LEU A 46 1.76 -11.80 8.52
N ALA A 47 2.53 -12.15 9.55
CA ALA A 47 2.31 -11.68 10.91
C ALA A 47 2.44 -10.16 11.00
N VAL A 48 3.43 -9.59 10.33
CA VAL A 48 3.59 -8.13 10.22
C VAL A 48 2.36 -7.48 9.59
N PHE A 49 1.86 -8.04 8.48
CA PHE A 49 0.65 -7.51 7.81
C PHE A 49 -0.62 -7.64 8.65
N VAL A 50 -0.81 -8.76 9.37
CA VAL A 50 -1.95 -8.94 10.29
C VAL A 50 -1.87 -7.91 11.42
N LEU A 51 -0.71 -7.77 12.06
CA LEU A 51 -0.53 -6.82 13.15
C LEU A 51 -0.75 -5.37 12.69
N ALA A 52 -0.22 -4.99 11.54
CA ALA A 52 -0.45 -3.67 10.94
C ALA A 52 -1.93 -3.46 10.58
N GLY A 53 -2.59 -4.48 10.02
CA GLY A 53 -4.02 -4.46 9.69
C GLY A 53 -4.91 -4.33 10.92
N LEU A 54 -4.58 -5.02 12.01
CA LEU A 54 -5.23 -4.88 13.31
C LEU A 54 -4.96 -3.49 13.89
N ALA A 55 -3.73 -2.99 13.87
CA ALA A 55 -3.44 -1.63 14.32
C ALA A 55 -4.29 -0.60 13.55
N ALA A 56 -4.38 -0.72 12.22
CA ALA A 56 -5.25 0.12 11.41
C ALA A 56 -6.73 -0.05 11.73
N ALA A 57 -7.17 -1.27 12.09
CA ALA A 57 -8.55 -1.60 12.48
C ALA A 57 -8.97 -0.95 13.80
N TRP A 58 -8.10 -0.99 14.80
CA TRP A 58 -8.41 -0.70 16.20
C TRP A 58 -7.93 0.67 16.68
N VAL A 59 -6.94 1.28 16.02
CA VAL A 59 -6.51 2.65 16.32
C VAL A 59 -7.49 3.63 15.66
N PRO A 60 -8.01 4.64 16.38
CA PRO A 60 -8.78 5.74 15.80
C PRO A 60 -7.99 6.38 14.65
N SER A 61 -8.28 5.97 13.42
CA SER A 61 -7.45 6.32 12.29
C SER A 61 -7.90 7.65 11.70
N ARG A 62 -6.97 8.58 11.54
CA ARG A 62 -7.16 9.74 10.65
C ARG A 62 -7.15 9.34 9.17
N LEU A 63 -7.08 8.05 8.85
CA LEU A 63 -7.03 7.56 7.48
C LEU A 63 -8.44 7.18 6.98
N PRO A 64 -8.86 7.69 5.82
CA PRO A 64 -10.14 7.31 5.22
C PRO A 64 -10.29 5.80 5.03
N SER A 65 -11.52 5.28 5.19
CA SER A 65 -11.76 3.84 5.12
C SER A 65 -11.38 3.21 3.77
N LEU A 66 -11.47 3.96 2.66
CA LEU A 66 -10.99 3.52 1.36
C LEU A 66 -9.47 3.33 1.32
N LEU A 67 -8.68 4.28 1.85
CA LEU A 67 -7.21 4.15 1.87
C LEU A 67 -6.78 2.95 2.73
N ARG A 68 -7.52 2.66 3.81
CA ARG A 68 -7.32 1.45 4.61
C ARG A 68 -7.57 0.17 3.81
N LEU A 69 -8.64 0.14 3.02
CA LEU A 69 -8.91 -0.99 2.13
C LEU A 69 -7.80 -1.18 1.11
N LEU A 70 -7.30 -0.11 0.48
CA LEU A 70 -6.21 -0.21 -0.49
C LEU A 70 -4.94 -0.82 0.11
N LEU A 71 -4.58 -0.43 1.34
CA LEU A 71 -3.46 -1.04 2.07
C LEU A 71 -3.67 -2.53 2.32
N VAL A 72 -4.87 -2.92 2.75
CA VAL A 72 -5.20 -4.34 2.97
C VAL A 72 -5.16 -5.14 1.67
N LEU A 73 -5.62 -4.56 0.56
CA LEU A 73 -5.52 -5.19 -0.75
C LEU A 73 -4.05 -5.35 -1.17
N ALA A 74 -3.17 -4.39 -0.86
CA ALA A 74 -1.74 -4.50 -1.17
C ALA A 74 -1.09 -5.62 -0.35
N ALA A 75 -1.42 -5.71 0.93
CA ALA A 75 -0.99 -6.81 1.78
C ALA A 75 -1.52 -8.17 1.30
N LEU A 76 -2.76 -8.24 0.81
CA LEU A 76 -3.33 -9.46 0.23
C LEU A 76 -2.66 -9.85 -1.09
N LEU A 77 -2.30 -8.87 -1.92
CA LEU A 77 -1.61 -9.11 -3.19
C LEU A 77 -0.24 -9.75 -2.94
N ASN A 78 0.60 -9.12 -2.12
CA ASN A 78 1.90 -9.68 -1.68
C ASN A 78 1.71 -11.04 -0.97
N ALA A 79 0.67 -11.09 -0.14
CA ALA A 79 -0.02 -12.26 0.39
C ALA A 79 0.00 -13.49 -0.52
N ALA A 80 -0.85 -13.37 -1.53
CA ALA A 80 -1.08 -14.37 -2.53
C ALA A 80 0.17 -14.63 -3.37
N GLY A 81 0.93 -13.57 -3.69
CA GLY A 81 2.19 -13.65 -4.41
C GLY A 81 3.16 -14.64 -3.80
N GLY A 82 3.44 -14.49 -2.50
CA GLY A 82 4.31 -15.41 -1.78
C GLY A 82 3.70 -16.79 -1.58
N PHE A 83 2.39 -16.88 -1.30
CA PHE A 83 1.74 -18.16 -0.99
C PHE A 83 1.72 -19.10 -2.20
N PHE A 84 1.26 -18.56 -3.33
CA PHE A 84 1.11 -19.26 -4.60
C PHE A 84 2.37 -19.22 -5.46
N ARG A 85 3.44 -18.59 -4.97
CA ARG A 85 4.71 -18.42 -5.70
C ARG A 85 4.51 -17.68 -7.03
N TRP A 86 3.63 -16.68 -7.07
CA TRP A 86 3.41 -15.92 -8.30
C TRP A 86 4.60 -15.02 -8.64
N PHE A 87 5.36 -14.55 -7.66
CA PHE A 87 6.64 -13.87 -7.90
C PHE A 87 7.58 -14.73 -8.76
N ASP A 88 7.64 -16.05 -8.51
CA ASP A 88 8.51 -16.95 -9.29
C ASP A 88 7.91 -17.37 -10.65
N ASN A 89 6.58 -17.43 -10.75
CA ASN A 89 5.88 -18.19 -11.81
C ASN A 89 5.00 -17.33 -12.73
N VAL A 90 4.75 -16.08 -12.38
CA VAL A 90 3.86 -15.17 -13.14
C VAL A 90 4.69 -13.94 -13.51
N PRO A 91 5.21 -13.85 -14.76
CA PRO A 91 6.26 -12.90 -15.13
C PRO A 91 5.93 -11.41 -15.05
N TRP A 92 4.69 -11.03 -14.76
CA TRP A 92 4.26 -9.64 -14.63
C TRP A 92 3.79 -9.30 -13.20
N PHE A 93 3.77 -10.31 -12.33
CA PHE A 93 3.15 -10.20 -11.02
C PHE A 93 3.99 -9.33 -10.08
N ASP A 94 5.31 -9.38 -10.22
CA ASP A 94 6.21 -8.62 -9.38
C ASP A 94 6.08 -7.12 -9.65
N GLU A 95 6.10 -6.74 -10.93
CA GLU A 95 5.90 -5.36 -11.37
C GLU A 95 4.53 -4.82 -10.93
N LEU A 96 3.49 -5.67 -10.95
CA LEU A 96 2.17 -5.32 -10.41
C LEU A 96 2.23 -5.11 -8.90
N ALA A 97 2.93 -5.96 -8.15
CA ALA A 97 3.07 -5.86 -6.70
C ALA A 97 3.84 -4.59 -6.32
N HIS A 98 4.94 -4.28 -6.99
CA HIS A 98 5.70 -3.04 -6.84
C HIS A 98 4.81 -1.81 -7.07
N GLY A 99 4.16 -1.74 -8.23
CA GLY A 99 3.29 -0.61 -8.58
C GLY A 99 2.11 -0.43 -7.63
N TYR A 100 1.42 -1.51 -7.28
CA TYR A 100 0.24 -1.41 -6.43
C TYR A 100 0.59 -1.17 -4.95
N THR A 101 1.68 -1.74 -4.45
CA THR A 101 2.15 -1.51 -3.07
C THR A 101 2.63 -0.08 -2.91
N GLY A 102 3.42 0.44 -3.87
CA GLY A 102 3.80 1.84 -3.94
C GLY A 102 2.59 2.77 -3.97
N PHE A 103 1.59 2.48 -4.82
CA PHE A 103 0.34 3.23 -4.89
C PHE A 103 -0.40 3.29 -3.55
N ALA A 104 -0.74 2.13 -2.97
CA ALA A 104 -1.56 2.08 -1.77
C ALA A 104 -0.82 2.64 -0.55
N GLY A 105 0.45 2.28 -0.39
CA GLY A 105 1.32 2.71 0.71
C GLY A 105 1.51 4.22 0.71
N LEU A 106 1.96 4.79 -0.42
CA LEU A 106 2.30 6.20 -0.49
C LEU A 106 1.06 7.08 -0.62
N ALA A 107 -0.08 6.56 -1.09
CA ALA A 107 -1.36 7.26 -0.95
C ALA A 107 -1.72 7.46 0.53
N ALA A 108 -1.59 6.42 1.35
CA ALA A 108 -1.93 6.51 2.77
C ALA A 108 -0.95 7.38 3.56
N ILE A 109 0.36 7.20 3.36
CA ILE A 109 1.40 7.98 4.05
C ILE A 109 1.32 9.45 3.61
N GLY A 110 1.28 9.70 2.30
CA GLY A 110 1.18 11.06 1.75
C GLY A 110 -0.07 11.77 2.25
N PHE A 111 -1.22 11.09 2.30
CA PHE A 111 -2.45 11.62 2.88
C PHE A 111 -2.24 12.04 4.35
N LEU A 112 -1.64 11.18 5.17
CA LEU A 112 -1.42 11.48 6.58
C LEU A 112 -0.47 12.65 6.78
N TYR A 113 0.64 12.69 6.04
CA TYR A 113 1.66 13.75 6.12
C TYR A 113 1.10 15.11 5.72
N ALA A 114 0.35 15.17 4.62
CA ALA A 114 -0.29 16.40 4.17
C ALA A 114 -1.48 16.81 5.04
N ARG A 115 -2.13 15.88 5.76
CA ARG A 115 -3.19 16.19 6.72
C ARG A 115 -2.68 16.85 8.00
N VAL A 116 -1.41 16.67 8.35
CA VAL A 116 -0.76 17.30 9.51
C VAL A 116 0.24 18.39 9.10
N ASP A 117 0.09 18.92 7.88
CA ASP A 117 0.89 20.02 7.31
C ASP A 117 2.41 19.79 7.28
N VAL A 118 2.85 18.52 7.36
CA VAL A 118 4.26 18.15 7.16
C VAL A 118 4.66 18.26 5.68
N LEU A 119 3.71 18.01 4.78
CA LEU A 119 3.93 18.01 3.33
C LEU A 119 2.88 18.85 2.62
N ARG A 120 3.31 19.81 1.79
CA ARG A 120 2.39 20.62 0.99
C ARG A 120 1.69 19.78 -0.08
N ARG A 121 0.41 20.06 -0.31
CA ARG A 121 -0.47 19.27 -1.20
C ARG A 121 -0.02 19.31 -2.67
N ASP A 122 0.58 20.41 -3.10
CA ASP A 122 1.14 20.58 -4.45
C ASP A 122 2.40 19.71 -4.66
N SER A 123 3.18 19.49 -3.60
CA SER A 123 4.37 18.64 -3.62
C SER A 123 4.09 17.14 -3.46
N LEU A 124 2.86 16.73 -3.14
CA LEU A 124 2.52 15.33 -2.83
C LEU A 124 2.96 14.32 -3.88
N VAL A 125 2.69 14.60 -5.16
CA VAL A 125 3.03 13.68 -6.26
C VAL A 125 4.53 13.49 -6.36
N GLY A 126 5.29 14.60 -6.35
CA GLY A 126 6.75 14.55 -6.45
C GLY A 126 7.39 13.91 -5.22
N TRP A 127 6.89 14.22 -4.02
CA TRP A 127 7.38 13.60 -2.79
C TRP A 127 7.10 12.09 -2.77
N CYS A 128 5.88 11.67 -3.11
CA CYS A 128 5.56 10.24 -3.18
C CYS A 128 6.41 9.54 -4.25
N ALA A 129 6.59 10.12 -5.44
CA ALA A 129 7.46 9.57 -6.48
C ALA A 129 8.91 9.38 -5.99
N ALA A 130 9.47 10.37 -5.30
CA ALA A 130 10.81 10.30 -4.73
C ALA A 130 10.91 9.24 -3.61
N MET A 131 9.89 9.11 -2.77
CA MET A 131 9.82 8.05 -1.77
C MET A 131 9.64 6.67 -2.40
N GLY A 132 8.87 6.56 -3.48
CA GLY A 132 8.76 5.33 -4.28
C GLY A 132 10.12 4.89 -4.78
N LEU A 133 10.89 5.79 -5.40
CA LEU A 133 12.24 5.49 -5.84
C LEU A 133 13.14 5.05 -4.68
N ALA A 134 13.11 5.77 -3.56
CA ALA A 134 13.95 5.45 -2.40
C ALA A 134 13.62 4.10 -1.77
N LEU A 135 12.32 3.77 -1.66
CA LEU A 135 11.86 2.48 -1.13
C LEU A 135 12.16 1.35 -2.11
N GLY A 136 11.94 1.56 -3.41
CA GLY A 136 12.28 0.58 -4.45
C GLY A 136 13.77 0.27 -4.47
N VAL A 137 14.63 1.29 -4.49
CA VAL A 137 16.09 1.08 -4.39
C VAL A 137 16.45 0.35 -3.10
N GLY A 138 15.78 0.66 -1.99
CA GLY A 138 15.96 -0.06 -0.74
C GLY A 138 15.59 -1.55 -0.85
N TRP A 139 14.49 -1.86 -1.55
CA TRP A 139 14.04 -3.24 -1.78
C TRP A 139 15.01 -4.03 -2.65
N GLU A 140 15.42 -3.46 -3.78
CA GLU A 140 16.41 -4.05 -4.70
C GLU A 140 17.74 -4.37 -4.00
N VAL A 141 18.19 -3.49 -3.10
CA VAL A 141 19.39 -3.76 -2.28
C VAL A 141 19.19 -4.98 -1.39
N LEU A 142 18.02 -5.14 -0.77
CA LEU A 142 17.71 -6.30 0.08
C LEU A 142 17.65 -7.59 -0.75
N GLU A 143 17.09 -7.54 -1.95
CA GLU A 143 17.08 -8.68 -2.87
C GLU A 143 18.47 -9.04 -3.37
N GLY A 144 19.29 -8.04 -3.70
CA GLY A 144 20.69 -8.23 -4.07
C GLY A 144 21.55 -8.84 -2.96
N MET A 145 21.15 -8.65 -1.70
CA MET A 145 21.76 -9.33 -0.55
C MET A 145 21.30 -10.79 -0.41
N ALA A 146 20.12 -11.14 -0.93
CA ALA A 146 19.55 -12.47 -0.90
C ALA A 146 19.93 -13.32 -2.14
N GLY A 147 20.27 -12.69 -3.26
CA GLY A 147 20.59 -13.36 -4.51
C GLY A 147 21.04 -12.40 -5.63
N PRO A 148 21.40 -12.94 -6.81
CA PRO A 148 21.77 -12.11 -7.96
C PRO A 148 20.58 -11.34 -8.53
N LEU A 149 20.79 -10.05 -8.82
CA LEU A 149 19.78 -9.18 -9.44
C LEU A 149 19.82 -9.26 -10.97
N GLY A 150 18.65 -9.20 -11.59
CA GLY A 150 18.49 -9.00 -13.03
C GLY A 150 18.39 -7.50 -13.36
N LEU A 151 19.22 -7.00 -14.27
CA LEU A 151 19.19 -5.56 -14.62
C LEU A 151 17.82 -5.10 -15.15
N VAL A 152 17.18 -5.90 -15.99
CA VAL A 152 15.89 -5.53 -16.59
C VAL A 152 14.79 -5.53 -15.53
N ASP A 153 14.79 -6.55 -14.69
CA ASP A 153 13.89 -6.78 -13.55
C ASP A 153 13.92 -5.59 -12.58
N THR A 154 15.11 -5.31 -12.02
CA THR A 154 15.38 -4.15 -11.16
C THR A 154 14.93 -2.83 -11.79
N LEU A 155 15.18 -2.62 -13.09
CA LEU A 155 14.75 -1.39 -13.75
C LEU A 155 13.23 -1.30 -13.90
N SER A 156 12.55 -2.40 -14.23
CA SER A 156 11.09 -2.42 -14.28
C SER A 156 10.47 -2.19 -12.90
N ASP A 157 11.00 -2.82 -11.85
CA ASP A 157 10.49 -2.69 -10.49
C ASP A 157 10.62 -1.27 -9.97
N LEU A 158 11.80 -0.66 -10.14
CA LEU A 158 12.02 0.75 -9.81
C LEU A 158 11.08 1.70 -10.57
N VAL A 159 10.82 1.43 -11.85
CA VAL A 159 9.85 2.21 -12.64
C VAL A 159 8.46 2.07 -12.05
N MET A 160 8.06 0.85 -11.71
CA MET A 160 6.72 0.56 -11.16
C MET A 160 6.55 1.15 -9.76
N ASP A 161 7.57 1.12 -8.91
CA ASP A 161 7.56 1.77 -7.60
C ASP A 161 7.33 3.27 -7.70
N VAL A 162 8.06 3.93 -8.60
CA VAL A 162 7.94 5.39 -8.82
C VAL A 162 6.57 5.73 -9.40
N LEU A 163 6.11 5.00 -10.42
CA LEU A 163 4.81 5.24 -11.04
C LEU A 163 3.67 5.01 -10.07
N GLY A 164 3.69 3.87 -9.38
CA GLY A 164 2.74 3.52 -8.33
C GLY A 164 2.67 4.59 -7.26
N ALA A 165 3.82 4.97 -6.70
CA ALA A 165 3.89 5.98 -5.66
C ALA A 165 3.42 7.37 -6.15
N ALA A 166 3.80 7.79 -7.36
CA ALA A 166 3.34 9.05 -7.94
C ALA A 166 1.80 9.08 -8.09
N LEU A 167 1.22 7.99 -8.60
CA LEU A 167 -0.23 7.81 -8.69
C LEU A 167 -0.87 7.81 -7.29
N GLY A 168 -0.21 7.21 -6.30
CA GLY A 168 -0.64 7.22 -4.91
C GLY A 168 -0.69 8.64 -4.34
N GLY A 169 0.35 9.46 -4.60
CA GLY A 169 0.37 10.87 -4.23
C GLY A 169 -0.72 11.69 -4.91
N ALA A 170 -0.99 11.44 -6.20
CA ALA A 170 -2.08 12.09 -6.93
C ALA A 170 -3.44 11.71 -6.35
N PHE A 171 -3.63 10.44 -6.00
CA PHE A 171 -4.84 9.96 -5.37
C PHE A 171 -5.02 10.53 -3.95
N ALA A 172 -3.96 10.56 -3.13
CA ALA A 172 -3.98 11.18 -1.81
C ALA A 172 -4.40 12.66 -1.88
N ARG A 173 -3.84 13.41 -2.84
CA ARG A 173 -4.23 14.81 -3.10
C ARG A 173 -5.72 14.91 -3.45
N HIS A 174 -6.22 14.03 -4.31
CA HIS A 174 -7.64 13.99 -4.66
C HIS A 174 -8.54 13.73 -3.45
N VAL A 175 -8.17 12.75 -2.60
CA VAL A 175 -8.90 12.44 -1.37
C VAL A 175 -8.86 13.63 -0.40
N LEU A 176 -7.70 14.25 -0.19
CA LEU A 176 -7.55 15.44 0.67
C LEU A 176 -8.45 16.60 0.23
N GLN A 177 -8.53 16.86 -1.08
CA GLN A 177 -9.43 17.88 -1.63
C GLN A 177 -10.91 17.59 -1.35
N ALA A 178 -11.28 16.32 -1.20
CA ALA A 178 -12.66 15.92 -0.91
C ALA A 178 -12.99 15.86 0.59
N VAL A 179 -11.99 15.62 1.46
CA VAL A 179 -12.22 15.41 2.91
C VAL A 179 -11.70 16.53 3.81
N ALA A 180 -10.80 17.38 3.32
CA ALA A 180 -10.21 18.49 4.06
C ALA A 180 -9.96 19.69 3.12
N PRO A 181 -11.01 20.33 2.58
CA PRO A 181 -10.86 21.39 1.57
C PRO A 181 -10.15 22.64 2.11
N ASP A 182 -10.28 22.92 3.40
CA ASP A 182 -9.71 24.11 4.04
C ASP A 182 -8.28 23.81 4.51
N GLY A 183 -7.32 24.26 3.72
CA GLY A 183 -5.89 24.18 4.00
C GLY A 183 -5.15 25.00 2.95
N ALA A 184 -5.14 26.32 3.16
CA ALA A 184 -4.27 27.27 2.49
C ALA A 184 -2.86 27.16 3.09
#